data_AF-A0A8H6YT21-F1
#
_entry.id   AF-A0A8H6YT21-F1
#
_cell.length_a   1.000
_cell.length_b   1.000
_cell.length_c   1.000
_cell.angle_alpha   90.00
_cell.angle_beta   90.00
_cell.angle_gamma   90.00
#
_symmetry.space_group_name_H-M   'P 1'
#
loop_
_entity.id
_entity.type
_entity.pdbx_description
1 polymer ?
#
loop_
_entity_poly.entity_id
_entity_poly.type
_entity_poly.pdbx_seq_one_letter_code
_entity_poly.pdbx_strand_id
1 'polypeptide(L)'
;MVNPPTALNILKQLTNYVTLALGKDEWVVKEIRLGLNCVSGPDTTSMARLLGQDAYLVSYGAMWKQPLSLPTLLFIFENLTSVGFWQSRWYKTHMQDDKEKLMQTFVDLVAQGKHWSTRFSPSQHKIQIR
;
A
#
# COMPACT_ATOMS: atom_id res chain seq x y z
N MET A 1 23.63 0.35 34.38
CA MET A 1 24.16 0.87 33.11
C MET A 1 24.70 -0.29 32.30
N VAL A 2 23.95 -0.78 31.31
CA VAL A 2 24.37 -1.91 30.48
C VAL A 2 25.46 -1.43 29.52
N ASN A 3 26.61 -2.12 29.51
CA ASN A 3 27.77 -1.76 28.72
C ASN A 3 27.40 -1.73 27.20
N PRO A 4 27.78 -0.69 26.42
CA PRO A 4 27.39 -0.56 25.01
C PRO A 4 27.66 -1.80 24.13
N PRO A 5 28.77 -2.56 24.31
CA PRO A 5 29.02 -3.78 23.55
C PRO A 5 27.98 -4.88 23.83
N THR A 6 27.45 -4.93 25.05
CA THR A 6 26.47 -5.94 25.48
C THR A 6 25.12 -5.70 24.81
N ALA A 7 24.66 -4.46 24.71
CA ALA A 7 23.42 -4.12 24.01
C ALA A 7 23.49 -4.44 22.50
N LEU A 8 24.64 -4.16 21.86
CA LEU A 8 24.85 -4.48 20.45
C LEU A 8 24.89 -6.00 20.20
N ASN A 9 25.48 -6.78 21.13
CA ASN A 9 25.47 -8.23 21.04
C ASN A 9 24.07 -8.81 21.23
N ILE A 10 23.27 -8.26 22.14
CA ILE A 10 21.87 -8.68 22.32
C ILE A 10 21.05 -8.37 21.07
N LEU A 11 21.21 -7.19 20.47
CA LEU A 11 20.51 -6.85 19.22
C LEU A 11 20.93 -7.76 18.07
N LYS A 12 22.23 -8.05 17.90
CA LYS A 12 22.69 -9.01 16.89
C LYS A 12 22.14 -10.41 17.14
N GLN A 13 22.04 -10.83 18.39
CA GLN A 13 21.51 -12.13 18.77
C GLN A 13 20.00 -12.22 18.53
N LEU A 14 19.25 -11.14 18.79
CA LEU A 14 17.82 -11.03 18.46
C LEU A 14 17.59 -10.98 16.95
N THR A 15 18.40 -10.24 16.18
CA THR A 15 18.36 -10.25 14.71
C THR A 15 18.62 -11.65 14.16
N ASN A 16 19.60 -12.38 14.72
CA ASN A 16 19.87 -13.76 14.33
C ASN A 16 18.72 -14.70 14.73
N TYR A 17 18.09 -14.50 15.88
CA TYR A 17 16.94 -15.28 16.32
C TYR A 17 15.72 -15.06 15.42
N VAL A 18 15.45 -13.82 15.02
CA VAL A 18 14.39 -13.50 14.04
C VAL A 18 14.73 -14.09 12.67
N THR A 19 16.00 -14.03 12.24
CA THR A 19 16.44 -14.64 10.99
C THR A 19 16.37 -16.18 11.01
N LEU A 20 16.56 -16.81 12.17
CA LEU A 20 16.43 -18.26 12.38
C LEU A 20 14.97 -18.70 12.52
N ALA A 21 14.15 -17.93 13.24
CA ALA A 21 12.72 -18.18 13.39
C ALA A 21 11.94 -17.98 12.09
N LEU A 22 12.47 -17.17 11.17
CA LEU A 22 11.95 -16.95 9.83
C LEU A 22 12.60 -17.84 8.75
N GLY A 23 13.42 -18.84 9.14
CA GLY A 23 13.95 -19.87 8.24
C GLY A 23 14.73 -19.32 7.04
N LYS A 24 16.07 -19.40 7.05
CA LYS A 24 16.93 -18.97 5.93
C LYS A 24 16.66 -19.63 4.57
N ASP A 25 15.86 -20.69 4.53
CA ASP A 25 15.51 -21.46 3.32
C ASP A 25 14.00 -21.52 3.05
N GLU A 26 13.19 -20.82 3.83
CA GLU A 26 11.79 -20.63 3.51
C GLU A 26 11.74 -19.42 2.58
N TRP A 27 11.43 -19.64 1.30
CA TRP A 27 11.03 -18.55 0.42
C TRP A 27 9.85 -17.89 1.10
N VAL A 28 10.07 -16.78 1.82
CA VAL A 28 8.97 -15.99 2.37
C VAL A 28 8.18 -15.52 1.17
N VAL A 29 7.14 -16.27 0.81
CA VAL A 29 6.29 -15.97 -0.33
C VAL A 29 5.58 -14.69 0.04
N LYS A 30 6.09 -13.58 -0.48
CA LYS A 30 5.42 -12.30 -0.38
C LYS A 30 4.17 -12.39 -1.27
N GLU A 31 3.02 -12.58 -0.66
CA GLU A 31 1.75 -12.75 -1.40
C GLU A 31 1.17 -11.43 -1.91
N ILE A 32 1.67 -10.30 -1.43
CA ILE A 32 1.13 -8.98 -1.75
C ILE A 32 1.55 -8.57 -3.18
N ARG A 33 0.60 -8.59 -4.10
CA ARG A 33 0.83 -8.26 -5.52
C ARG A 33 0.47 -6.83 -5.91
N LEU A 34 -0.13 -6.06 -5.01
CA LEU A 34 -0.59 -4.70 -5.30
C LEU A 34 -0.30 -3.78 -4.11
N GLY A 35 0.46 -2.71 -4.36
CA GLY A 35 0.66 -1.60 -3.45
C GLY A 35 0.00 -0.34 -4.02
N LEU A 36 -0.77 0.37 -3.20
CA LEU A 36 -1.35 1.68 -3.55
C LEU A 36 -0.60 2.79 -2.81
N ASN A 37 -0.04 3.73 -3.56
CA ASN A 37 0.77 4.82 -3.02
C ASN A 37 0.11 6.19 -3.27
N CYS A 38 0.14 7.03 -2.23
CA CYS A 38 -0.21 8.46 -2.31
C CYS A 38 0.82 9.36 -1.60
N VAL A 39 1.86 8.81 -0.97
CA VAL A 39 2.77 9.56 -0.10
C VAL A 39 4.10 9.81 -0.79
N SER A 40 4.68 8.78 -1.42
CA SER A 40 6.06 8.74 -1.92
C SER A 40 7.11 8.77 -0.79
N GLY A 41 8.39 8.96 -1.11
CA GLY A 41 9.47 9.01 -0.13
C GLY A 41 9.85 7.64 0.49
N PRO A 42 10.66 7.65 1.57
CA PRO A 42 11.22 6.44 2.22
C PRO A 42 10.18 5.44 2.73
N ASP A 43 9.00 5.92 3.14
CA ASP A 43 7.91 5.07 3.64
C ASP A 43 7.37 4.18 2.51
N THR A 44 7.19 4.77 1.34
CA THR A 44 6.76 4.03 0.14
C THR A 44 7.84 3.06 -0.32
N THR A 45 9.11 3.45 -0.21
CA THR A 45 10.25 2.56 -0.49
C THR A 45 10.25 1.33 0.42
N SER A 46 9.94 1.52 1.70
CA SER A 46 9.87 0.43 2.68
C SER A 46 8.67 -0.48 2.40
N MET A 47 7.51 0.10 2.07
CA MET A 47 6.33 -0.64 1.63
C MET A 47 6.59 -1.48 0.38
N ALA A 48 7.31 -0.94 -0.62
CA ALA A 48 7.62 -1.64 -1.86
C ALA A 48 8.46 -2.91 -1.64
N ARG A 49 9.23 -3.01 -0.54
CA ARG A 49 10.00 -4.21 -0.21
C ARG A 49 9.13 -5.37 0.29
N LEU A 50 7.92 -5.05 0.77
CA LEU A 50 6.93 -6.03 1.23
C LEU A 50 6.14 -6.64 0.06
N LEU A 51 6.19 -6.01 -1.12
CA LEU A 51 5.57 -6.54 -2.32
C LEU A 51 6.32 -7.78 -2.81
N GLY A 52 5.54 -8.73 -3.33
CA GLY A 52 6.07 -9.95 -3.91
C GLY A 52 6.46 -9.84 -5.36
N GLN A 53 6.76 -11.00 -5.92
CA GLN A 53 7.14 -11.13 -7.32
C GLN A 53 5.99 -10.72 -8.25
N ASP A 54 6.34 -10.06 -9.34
CA ASP A 54 5.42 -9.53 -10.36
C ASP A 54 4.38 -8.53 -9.81
N ALA A 55 4.71 -7.87 -8.70
CA ALA A 55 3.79 -6.94 -8.06
C ALA A 55 3.70 -5.59 -8.77
N TYR A 56 2.57 -4.92 -8.57
CA TYR A 56 2.31 -3.57 -9.06
C TYR A 56 2.33 -2.57 -7.90
N LEU A 57 3.13 -1.51 -8.03
CA LEU A 57 3.03 -0.33 -7.19
C LEU A 57 2.33 0.78 -7.98
N VAL A 58 1.08 1.06 -7.62
CA VAL A 58 0.24 2.05 -8.30
C VAL A 58 0.23 3.35 -7.48
N SER A 59 0.79 4.41 -8.05
CA SER A 59 0.79 5.74 -7.44
C SER A 59 -0.37 6.57 -7.96
N TYR A 60 -1.31 6.96 -7.09
CA TYR A 60 -2.47 7.79 -7.45
C TYR A 60 -2.37 9.24 -6.92
N GLY A 61 -1.32 9.54 -6.16
CA GLY A 61 -1.05 10.88 -5.63
C GLY A 61 0.38 11.01 -5.12
N ALA A 62 0.74 12.23 -4.70
CA ALA A 62 2.08 12.59 -4.20
C ALA A 62 2.00 13.61 -3.06
N MET A 63 1.41 13.20 -1.95
CA MET A 63 1.11 14.05 -0.79
C MET A 63 2.36 14.62 -0.11
N TRP A 64 3.47 13.87 -0.09
CA TRP A 64 4.70 14.31 0.58
C TRP A 64 5.61 15.19 -0.30
N LYS A 65 5.26 15.45 -1.58
CA LYS A 65 6.11 16.19 -2.55
C LYS A 65 7.57 15.69 -2.67
N GLN A 66 7.90 14.53 -2.10
CA GLN A 66 9.19 13.88 -2.24
C GLN A 66 9.17 12.93 -3.44
N PRO A 67 10.31 12.77 -4.13
CA PRO A 67 10.41 11.80 -5.22
C PRO A 67 10.22 10.37 -4.70
N LEU A 68 9.62 9.53 -5.53
CA LEU A 68 9.55 8.09 -5.28
C LEU A 68 10.90 7.48 -5.62
N SER A 69 11.61 6.96 -4.61
CA SER A 69 12.92 6.31 -4.77
C SER A 69 12.78 4.80 -4.53
N LEU A 70 12.84 4.00 -5.59
CA LEU A 70 12.70 2.55 -5.52
C LEU A 70 14.05 1.88 -5.82
N PRO A 71 14.48 0.88 -5.02
CA PRO A 71 15.68 0.13 -5.29
C PRO A 71 15.57 -0.62 -6.63
N THR A 72 16.59 -0.47 -7.49
CA THR A 72 16.67 -1.19 -8.78
C THR A 72 16.54 -2.70 -8.62
N LEU A 73 16.99 -3.24 -7.49
CA LEU A 73 16.89 -4.67 -7.16
C LEU A 73 15.45 -5.19 -7.19
N LEU A 74 14.45 -4.38 -6.82
CA LEU A 74 13.04 -4.78 -6.88
C LEU A 74 12.55 -4.97 -8.32
N PHE A 75 13.07 -4.18 -9.26
CA PHE A 75 12.71 -4.34 -10.67
C PHE A 75 13.38 -5.56 -11.30
N ILE A 76 14.63 -5.84 -10.95
CA ILE A 76 15.41 -6.93 -11.55
C ILE A 76 14.99 -8.30 -10.99
N PHE A 77 14.87 -8.40 -9.66
CA PHE A 77 14.70 -9.70 -8.99
C PHE A 77 13.25 -10.00 -8.60
N GLU A 78 12.42 -8.97 -8.39
CA GLU A 78 11.00 -9.14 -8.03
C GLU A 78 10.07 -8.76 -9.19
N ASN A 79 10.61 -8.35 -10.35
CA ASN A 79 9.84 -7.84 -11.51
C ASN A 79 8.78 -6.79 -11.12
N LEU A 80 9.12 -5.90 -10.18
CA LEU A 80 8.22 -4.87 -9.71
C LEU A 80 7.82 -3.92 -10.84
N THR A 81 6.52 -3.69 -11.03
CA THR A 81 6.00 -2.70 -11.97
C THR A 81 5.47 -1.48 -11.23
N SER A 82 6.12 -0.32 -11.40
CA SER A 82 5.67 0.94 -10.79
C SER A 82 4.97 1.83 -11.82
N VAL A 83 3.70 2.18 -11.59
CA VAL A 83 2.86 2.94 -12.53
C VAL A 83 2.07 4.04 -11.85
N GLY A 84 1.69 5.06 -12.62
CA GLY A 84 0.79 6.13 -12.17
C GLY A 84 -0.65 5.85 -12.56
N PHE A 85 -1.60 6.10 -11.65
CA PHE A 85 -3.03 6.11 -11.95
C PHE A 85 -3.60 7.52 -11.82
N TRP A 86 -4.21 8.02 -12.90
CA TRP A 86 -4.83 9.34 -12.93
C TRP A 86 -6.30 9.23 -13.32
N GLN A 87 -7.17 9.29 -12.31
CA GLN A 87 -8.61 9.09 -12.49
C GLN A 87 -9.24 10.05 -13.49
N SER A 88 -8.91 11.35 -13.44
CA SER A 88 -9.48 12.32 -14.38
C SER A 88 -9.08 12.04 -15.82
N ARG A 89 -7.86 11.53 -16.06
CA ARG A 89 -7.44 11.08 -17.39
C ARG A 89 -8.19 9.82 -17.79
N TRP A 90 -8.33 8.85 -16.88
CA TRP A 90 -9.11 7.63 -17.13
C TRP A 90 -10.53 7.97 -17.60
N TYR A 91 -11.25 8.86 -16.90
CA TYR A 91 -12.58 9.30 -17.33
C TYR A 91 -12.59 10.00 -18.70
N LYS A 92 -11.52 10.68 -19.09
CA LYS A 92 -11.44 11.36 -20.40
C LYS A 92 -11.15 10.40 -21.55
N THR A 93 -10.46 9.29 -21.29
CA THR A 93 -9.98 8.38 -22.35
C THR A 93 -10.80 7.10 -22.51
N HIS A 94 -11.72 6.81 -21.59
CA HIS A 94 -12.55 5.59 -21.64
C HIS A 94 -13.96 5.87 -22.17
N MET A 95 -14.55 4.84 -22.77
CA MET A 95 -15.88 4.91 -23.36
C MET A 95 -16.95 5.06 -22.28
N GLN A 96 -18.15 5.50 -22.68
CA GLN A 96 -19.27 5.67 -21.77
C GLN A 96 -19.63 4.35 -21.07
N ASP A 97 -19.67 3.26 -21.81
CA ASP A 97 -19.95 1.91 -21.30
C ASP A 97 -19.00 1.47 -20.16
N ASP A 98 -17.71 1.82 -20.24
CA ASP A 98 -16.74 1.47 -19.20
C ASP A 98 -17.01 2.22 -17.90
N LYS A 99 -17.43 3.49 -18.01
CA LYS A 99 -17.79 4.32 -16.85
C LYS A 99 -19.06 3.80 -16.20
N GLU A 100 -20.04 3.41 -17.00
CA GLU A 100 -21.31 2.84 -16.53
C GLU A 100 -21.07 1.51 -15.82
N LYS A 101 -20.23 0.63 -16.37
CA LYS A 101 -19.83 -0.63 -15.70
C LYS A 101 -19.16 -0.38 -14.35
N LEU A 102 -18.24 0.58 -14.28
CA LEU A 102 -17.58 0.97 -13.04
C LEU A 102 -18.60 1.48 -12.01
N MET A 103 -19.51 2.36 -12.41
CA MET A 103 -20.55 2.90 -11.54
C MET A 103 -21.54 1.82 -11.08
N GLN A 104 -21.93 0.91 -11.97
CA GLN A 104 -22.81 -0.20 -11.63
C GLN A 104 -22.15 -1.10 -10.57
N THR A 105 -20.88 -1.45 -10.78
CA THR A 105 -20.10 -2.24 -9.80
C THR A 105 -20.07 -1.57 -8.44
N PHE A 106 -19.88 -0.24 -8.41
CA PHE A 106 -19.89 0.53 -7.15
C PHE A 106 -21.27 0.50 -6.47
N VAL A 107 -22.35 0.72 -7.21
CA VAL A 107 -23.73 0.65 -6.69
C VAL A 107 -24.01 -0.74 -6.12
N ASP A 108 -23.59 -1.80 -6.80
CA ASP A 108 -23.77 -3.18 -6.35
C ASP A 108 -23.02 -3.45 -5.04
N LEU A 109 -21.79 -2.95 -4.89
CA LEU A 109 -21.02 -3.06 -3.64
C LEU A 109 -21.69 -2.31 -2.49
N VAL A 110 -22.23 -1.12 -2.75
CA VAL A 110 -22.97 -0.34 -1.75
C VAL A 110 -24.25 -1.06 -1.34
N ALA A 111 -25.03 -1.57 -2.30
CA ALA A 111 -26.25 -2.32 -2.05
C ALA A 111 -25.99 -3.61 -1.24
N GLN A 112 -24.84 -4.26 -1.48
CA GLN A 112 -24.40 -5.44 -0.71
C GLN A 112 -23.85 -5.09 0.68
N GLY A 113 -23.77 -3.81 1.07
CA GLY A 113 -23.14 -3.38 2.32
C GLY A 113 -21.63 -3.61 2.37
N LYS A 114 -20.99 -3.93 1.23
CA LYS A 114 -19.53 -4.16 1.09
C LYS A 114 -18.76 -2.87 0.87
N HIS A 115 -19.14 -1.85 1.61
CA HIS A 115 -18.47 -0.57 1.63
C HIS A 115 -18.05 -0.26 3.06
N TRP A 116 -16.95 0.46 3.22
CA TRP A 116 -16.61 1.00 4.51
C TRP A 116 -17.63 2.08 4.89
N SER A 117 -18.58 1.74 5.74
CA SER A 117 -19.33 2.73 6.51
C SER A 117 -18.72 2.80 7.90
N THR A 118 -18.05 3.90 8.21
CA THR A 118 -18.15 4.37 9.59
C THR A 118 -19.64 4.52 9.84
N ARG A 119 -20.11 4.01 10.98
CA ARG A 119 -21.47 4.24 11.45
C ARG A 119 -21.70 5.76 11.55
N PHE A 120 -22.07 6.41 10.45
CA PHE A 120 -22.70 7.72 10.46
C PHE A 120 -24.10 7.45 10.98
N SER A 121 -24.24 7.39 12.31
CA SER A 121 -25.56 7.50 12.93
C SER A 121 -26.03 8.93 12.68
N PRO A 122 -27.12 9.19 11.94
CA PRO A 122 -27.65 10.55 11.75
C PRO A 122 -28.39 11.05 13.00
N SER A 123 -27.84 10.81 14.19
CA SER A 123 -28.46 11.18 15.46
C SER A 123 -27.52 12.05 16.28
N GLN A 124 -28.01 13.23 16.63
CA GLN A 124 -27.40 14.28 17.46
C GLN A 124 -26.38 15.14 16.70
N HIS A 125 -26.86 16.11 15.93
CA HIS A 125 -26.50 17.54 16.00
C HIS A 125 -27.30 18.23 14.89
N LYS A 126 -28.47 18.80 15.26
CA LYS A 126 -29.19 19.75 14.42
C LYS A 126 -28.26 20.94 14.20
N ILE A 127 -27.69 21.09 13.01
CA ILE A 127 -27.14 22.36 12.57
C ILE A 127 -28.36 23.28 12.36
N GLN A 128 -28.67 24.11 13.34
CA GLN A 128 -29.53 25.27 13.14
C GLN A 128 -28.74 26.26 12.30
N ILE A 129 -29.17 26.43 11.05
CA ILE A 129 -28.75 27.54 10.22
C ILE A 129 -29.48 28.77 10.78
N ARG A 130 -28.73 29.73 11.33
CA ARG A 130 -29.17 31.12 11.53
C ARG A 130 -28.90 31.90 10.27
#